data_AF-A0A7X7N0D7-F1
#
_entry.id   AF-A0A7X7N0D7-F1
#
_cell.length_a   1.000
_cell.length_b   1.000
_cell.length_c   1.000
_cell.angle_alpha   90.00
_cell.angle_beta   90.00
_cell.angle_gamma   90.00
#
_symmetry.space_group_name_H-M   'P 1'
#
loop_
_entity.id
_entity.type
_entity.pdbx_description
1 polymer ?
#
loop_
_entity_poly.entity_id
_entity_poly.type
_entity_poly.pdbx_seq_one_letter_code
_entity_poly.pdbx_strand_id
1 'polypeptide(L)'
;MTQEDLAKKLNKAVISVNRWENGRGFPSRTNAAAILDIAQKGQVTDNCLNYLREVLMPDCTRTRASTAYGYPDIDRDFLFQLADGSINRLYVIEDKTYQLLYANRAAEQYAVENLATLGIDAKERKLINESDKRCFHYFANKQTPCSFCPLFEINQQEYKIITISIPEEGKCIKVQAKQSEMKGRKVYIMYLTDISNHEEK
;
A
#
# COMPACT_ATOMS: atom_id res chain seq x y z
N MET A 1 -26.40 -7.37 -34.96
CA MET A 1 -25.49 -7.95 -35.99
C MET A 1 -25.25 -9.39 -35.60
N THR A 2 -25.37 -10.35 -36.52
CA THR A 2 -25.14 -11.78 -36.20
C THR A 2 -23.66 -12.16 -36.30
N GLN A 3 -23.30 -13.37 -35.83
CA GLN A 3 -21.94 -13.90 -36.00
C GLN A 3 -21.58 -14.06 -37.48
N GLU A 4 -22.53 -14.46 -38.32
CA GLU A 4 -22.35 -14.58 -39.78
C GLU A 4 -22.10 -13.23 -40.44
N ASP A 5 -22.85 -12.20 -40.05
CA ASP A 5 -22.68 -10.84 -40.56
C ASP A 5 -21.29 -10.29 -40.23
N LEU A 6 -20.85 -10.49 -38.99
CA LEU A 6 -19.54 -10.04 -38.54
C LEU A 6 -18.41 -10.82 -39.22
N ALA A 7 -18.55 -12.14 -39.34
CA ALA A 7 -17.59 -13.00 -40.03
C ALA A 7 -17.43 -12.58 -41.51
N LYS A 8 -18.53 -12.27 -42.19
CA LYS A 8 -18.53 -11.77 -43.58
C LYS A 8 -17.83 -10.42 -43.70
N LYS A 9 -18.12 -9.47 -42.80
CA LYS A 9 -17.47 -8.15 -42.78
C LYS A 9 -15.97 -8.21 -42.52
N LEU A 10 -15.52 -9.18 -41.71
CA LEU A 10 -14.11 -9.36 -41.36
C LEU A 10 -13.34 -10.29 -42.32
N ASN A 11 -14.03 -10.90 -43.29
CA ASN A 11 -13.50 -11.99 -44.12
C ASN A 11 -12.86 -13.10 -43.27
N LYS A 12 -13.64 -13.64 -42.32
CA LYS A 12 -13.24 -14.72 -41.40
C LYS A 12 -14.28 -15.82 -41.38
N ALA A 13 -13.85 -17.00 -40.96
CA ALA A 13 -14.78 -18.09 -40.69
C ALA A 13 -15.63 -17.75 -39.46
N VAL A 14 -16.91 -18.12 -39.48
CA VAL A 14 -17.85 -17.93 -38.35
C VAL A 14 -17.29 -18.56 -37.07
N ILE A 15 -16.60 -19.70 -37.18
CA ILE A 15 -15.95 -20.37 -36.05
C ILE A 15 -14.87 -19.51 -35.38
N SER A 16 -14.20 -18.61 -36.11
CA SER A 16 -13.23 -17.69 -35.53
C SER A 16 -13.92 -16.63 -34.68
N VAL A 17 -15.02 -16.06 -35.17
CA VAL A 17 -15.85 -15.10 -34.41
C VAL A 17 -16.43 -15.76 -33.17
N ASN A 18 -16.97 -16.97 -33.30
CA ASN A 18 -17.50 -17.75 -32.18
C ASN A 18 -16.43 -18.02 -31.11
N ARG A 19 -15.20 -18.35 -31.50
CA ARG A 19 -14.09 -18.53 -30.54
C ARG A 19 -13.75 -17.25 -29.79
N TRP A 20 -13.79 -16.09 -30.45
CA TRP A 20 -13.52 -14.80 -29.81
C TRP A 20 -14.60 -14.42 -28.80
N GLU A 21 -15.88 -14.55 -29.18
CA GLU A 21 -17.00 -14.25 -28.27
C GLU A 21 -17.04 -15.17 -27.05
N ASN A 22 -16.59 -16.42 -27.19
CA ASN A 22 -16.52 -17.39 -26.10
C ASN A 22 -15.18 -17.37 -25.34
N GLY A 23 -14.30 -16.39 -25.61
CA GLY A 23 -13.00 -16.25 -24.91
C GLY A 23 -12.01 -17.38 -25.17
N ARG A 24 -12.23 -18.21 -26.20
CA ARG A 24 -11.36 -19.33 -26.60
C ARG A 24 -10.26 -18.93 -27.59
N GLY A 25 -10.09 -17.64 -27.80
CA GLY A 25 -9.06 -17.03 -28.65
C GLY A 25 -9.27 -15.53 -28.76
N PHE A 26 -8.27 -14.83 -29.29
CA PHE A 26 -8.33 -13.38 -29.48
C PHE A 26 -8.19 -13.03 -30.97
N PRO A 27 -8.89 -11.98 -31.46
CA PRO A 27 -8.66 -11.47 -32.79
C PRO A 27 -7.23 -10.90 -32.89
N SER A 28 -6.62 -10.99 -34.07
CA SER A 28 -5.37 -10.26 -34.33
C SER A 28 -5.61 -8.75 -34.23
N ARG A 29 -4.56 -7.96 -34.03
CA ARG A 29 -4.65 -6.49 -34.02
C ARG A 29 -5.42 -5.91 -35.22
N THR A 30 -5.19 -6.45 -36.42
CA THR A 30 -5.90 -6.04 -37.64
C THR A 30 -7.41 -6.32 -37.56
N ASN A 31 -7.80 -7.49 -37.06
CA ASN A 31 -9.21 -7.85 -36.91
C ASN A 31 -9.86 -7.06 -35.77
N ALA A 32 -9.15 -6.82 -34.66
CA ALA A 32 -9.58 -5.99 -33.54
C ALA A 32 -9.88 -4.56 -33.98
N ALA A 33 -8.98 -3.95 -34.76
CA ALA A 33 -9.18 -2.62 -35.33
C ALA A 33 -10.40 -2.57 -36.26
N ALA A 34 -10.58 -3.60 -37.10
CA ALA A 34 -11.75 -3.68 -37.97
C ALA A 34 -13.07 -3.86 -37.19
N ILE A 35 -13.07 -4.62 -36.09
CA ILE A 35 -14.24 -4.76 -35.20
C ILE A 35 -14.60 -3.40 -34.58
N LEU A 36 -13.60 -2.62 -34.15
CA LEU A 36 -13.82 -1.28 -33.59
C LEU A 36 -14.39 -0.30 -34.61
N ASP A 37 -13.90 -0.30 -35.85
CA ASP A 37 -14.44 0.52 -36.93
C ASP A 37 -15.90 0.16 -37.25
N ILE A 38 -16.23 -1.15 -37.27
CA ILE A 38 -17.62 -1.63 -37.44
C ILE A 38 -18.51 -1.17 -36.28
N ALA A 39 -18.02 -1.27 -35.03
CA ALA A 39 -18.75 -0.85 -33.84
C ALA A 39 -19.00 0.67 -33.83
N GLN A 40 -17.99 1.46 -34.21
CA GLN A 40 -18.09 2.92 -34.28
C GLN A 40 -19.09 3.36 -35.35
N LYS A 41 -19.08 2.72 -36.53
CA LYS A 41 -20.07 2.95 -37.60
C LYS A 41 -21.48 2.50 -37.22
N GLY A 42 -21.60 1.54 -36.29
CA GLY A 42 -22.86 1.08 -35.71
C GLY A 42 -23.44 1.99 -34.62
N GLN A 43 -22.89 3.19 -34.41
CA GLN A 43 -23.33 4.15 -33.38
C GLN A 43 -23.29 3.58 -31.95
N VAL A 44 -22.32 2.71 -31.66
CA VAL A 44 -22.06 2.25 -30.29
C VAL A 44 -21.56 3.43 -29.44
N THR A 45 -22.03 3.54 -28.20
CA THR A 45 -21.63 4.64 -27.30
C THR A 45 -20.13 4.67 -27.04
N ASP A 46 -19.58 5.84 -26.74
CA ASP A 46 -18.14 6.01 -26.47
C ASP A 46 -17.65 5.13 -25.32
N ASN A 47 -18.47 4.93 -24.29
CA ASN A 47 -18.15 4.03 -23.17
C ASN A 47 -17.98 2.57 -23.63
N CYS A 48 -18.88 2.10 -24.50
CA CYS A 48 -18.80 0.76 -25.06
C CYS A 48 -17.61 0.62 -26.04
N LEU A 49 -17.29 1.66 -26.81
CA LEU A 49 -16.12 1.68 -27.69
C LEU A 49 -14.81 1.65 -26.90
N ASN A 50 -14.73 2.36 -25.78
CA ASN A 50 -13.57 2.34 -24.90
C ASN A 50 -13.37 0.97 -24.26
N TYR A 51 -14.45 0.34 -23.78
CA TYR A 51 -14.39 -1.03 -23.29
C TYR A 51 -13.92 -2.02 -24.37
N LEU A 52 -14.45 -1.91 -25.60
CA LEU A 52 -14.00 -2.74 -26.71
C LEU A 52 -12.53 -2.53 -27.06
N ARG A 53 -12.01 -1.29 -26.96
CA ARG A 53 -10.58 -0.99 -27.18
C ARG A 53 -9.71 -1.70 -26.14
N GLU A 54 -10.07 -1.63 -24.87
CA GLU A 54 -9.32 -2.28 -23.79
C GLU A 54 -9.29 -3.80 -23.94
N VAL A 55 -10.41 -4.41 -24.34
CA VAL A 55 -10.53 -5.86 -24.46
C VAL A 55 -9.87 -6.40 -25.73
N LEU A 56 -10.03 -5.71 -26.86
CA LEU A 56 -9.56 -6.19 -28.17
C LEU A 56 -8.11 -5.78 -28.46
N MET A 57 -7.65 -4.68 -27.88
CA MET A 57 -6.30 -4.15 -28.07
C MET A 57 -5.71 -3.71 -26.71
N PRO A 58 -5.48 -4.66 -25.78
CA PRO A 58 -4.79 -4.32 -24.54
C PRO A 58 -3.42 -3.77 -24.90
N ASP A 59 -3.12 -2.56 -24.46
CA ASP A 59 -1.80 -1.97 -24.61
C ASP A 59 -0.77 -2.95 -24.04
N CYS A 60 0.19 -3.37 -24.86
CA CYS A 60 1.26 -4.29 -24.44
C CYS A 60 2.16 -3.71 -23.33
N THR A 61 1.89 -2.48 -22.88
CA THR A 61 2.53 -1.85 -21.72
C THR A 61 1.84 -2.18 -20.39
N ARG A 62 0.69 -2.86 -20.38
CA ARG A 62 0.12 -3.41 -19.13
C ARG A 62 0.92 -4.65 -18.71
N THR A 63 1.84 -4.42 -17.77
CA THR A 63 2.39 -5.45 -16.88
C THR A 63 1.28 -6.38 -16.41
N ARG A 64 1.55 -7.70 -16.45
CA ARG A 64 0.66 -8.77 -15.99
C ARG A 64 0.01 -8.43 -14.64
N ALA A 65 -1.22 -7.92 -14.67
CA ALA A 65 -2.13 -7.98 -13.53
C ALA A 65 -2.98 -9.24 -13.71
N SER A 66 -2.68 -10.26 -12.92
CA SER A 66 -3.47 -11.49 -12.83
C SER A 66 -4.90 -11.19 -12.35
N THR A 67 -5.88 -11.83 -12.98
CA THR A 67 -7.28 -11.82 -12.59
C THR A 67 -7.50 -12.35 -11.16
N ALA A 68 -7.82 -11.46 -10.23
CA ALA A 68 -8.51 -11.72 -8.98
C ALA A 68 -9.29 -10.43 -8.68
N TYR A 69 -10.55 -10.53 -8.22
CA TYR A 69 -11.43 -9.42 -7.80
C TYR A 69 -10.76 -8.05 -7.84
N GLY A 70 -11.05 -7.24 -8.87
CA GLY A 70 -10.41 -5.95 -9.08
C GLY A 70 -10.75 -5.00 -7.94
N TYR A 71 -9.96 -5.06 -6.86
CA TYR A 71 -9.89 -3.95 -5.93
C TYR A 71 -9.47 -2.74 -6.75
N PRO A 72 -10.18 -1.60 -6.65
CA PRO A 72 -9.70 -0.37 -7.24
C PRO A 72 -8.24 -0.18 -6.80
N ASP A 73 -7.40 0.33 -7.69
CA ASP A 73 -6.02 0.67 -7.37
C ASP A 73 -6.04 1.44 -6.04
N ILE A 74 -5.54 0.80 -4.98
CA ILE A 74 -5.67 1.37 -3.65
C ILE A 74 -4.72 2.56 -3.60
N ASP A 75 -5.30 3.75 -3.60
CA ASP A 75 -4.52 4.98 -3.54
C ASP A 75 -3.69 5.01 -2.25
N ARG A 76 -2.47 5.52 -2.36
CA ARG A 76 -1.55 5.69 -1.25
C ARG A 76 -2.18 6.54 -0.14
N ASP A 77 -2.93 7.57 -0.51
CA ASP A 77 -3.56 8.45 0.47
C ASP A 77 -4.66 7.70 1.25
N PHE A 78 -5.37 6.77 0.60
CA PHE A 78 -6.30 5.87 1.28
C PHE A 78 -5.59 4.90 2.24
N LEU A 79 -4.42 4.37 1.87
CA LEU A 79 -3.61 3.54 2.79
C LEU A 79 -3.19 4.32 4.04
N PHE A 80 -2.84 5.60 3.90
CA PHE A 80 -2.54 6.46 5.05
C PHE A 80 -3.78 6.72 5.91
N GLN A 81 -4.94 6.97 5.30
CA GLN A 81 -6.20 7.11 6.03
C GLN A 81 -6.56 5.83 6.82
N LEU A 82 -6.35 4.66 6.23
CA LEU A 82 -6.54 3.38 6.93
C LEU A 82 -5.58 3.24 8.13
N ALA A 83 -4.30 3.59 7.94
CA ALA A 83 -3.33 3.56 9.02
C ALA A 83 -3.67 4.56 10.13
N ASP A 84 -4.18 5.75 9.78
CA ASP A 84 -4.60 6.78 10.73
C ASP A 84 -5.90 6.45 11.48
N GLY A 85 -6.76 5.62 10.90
CA GLY A 85 -7.93 5.05 11.59
C GLY A 85 -7.60 3.99 12.63
N SER A 86 -6.36 3.50 12.69
CA SER A 86 -5.92 2.50 13.66
C SER A 86 -5.73 3.10 15.05
N ILE A 87 -6.25 2.42 16.07
CA ILE A 87 -5.94 2.73 17.48
C ILE A 87 -4.51 2.33 17.88
N ASN A 88 -3.91 1.39 17.14
CA ASN A 88 -2.53 0.98 17.39
C ASN A 88 -1.58 2.02 16.81
N ARG A 89 -0.50 2.28 17.55
CA ARG A 89 0.57 3.16 17.08
C ARG A 89 1.32 2.44 15.96
N LEU A 90 1.32 3.05 14.78
CA LEU A 90 2.01 2.54 13.60
C LEU A 90 3.07 3.54 13.17
N TYR A 91 4.29 3.07 12.98
CA TYR A 91 5.33 3.91 12.40
C TYR A 91 6.34 3.09 11.59
N VAL A 92 7.06 3.76 10.71
CA VAL A 92 8.08 3.16 9.84
C VAL A 92 9.43 3.82 10.12
N ILE A 93 10.45 3.01 10.37
CA ILE A 93 11.82 3.49 10.61
C ILE A 93 12.84 2.81 9.69
N GLU A 94 13.89 3.54 9.33
CA GLU A 94 15.07 2.97 8.68
C GLU A 94 15.98 2.28 9.71
N ASP A 95 16.58 1.14 9.34
CA ASP A 95 17.19 0.20 10.27
C ASP A 95 18.49 0.69 10.96
N LYS A 96 19.29 1.51 10.29
CA LYS A 96 20.63 1.91 10.77
C LYS A 96 20.65 3.31 11.36
N THR A 97 19.87 4.21 10.79
CA THR A 97 19.81 5.64 11.12
C THR A 97 18.67 5.96 12.08
N TYR A 98 17.74 5.02 12.29
CA TYR A 98 16.52 5.22 13.08
C TYR A 98 15.64 6.36 12.53
N GLN A 99 15.85 6.76 11.27
CA GLN A 99 15.07 7.80 10.61
C GLN A 99 13.60 7.37 10.59
N LEU A 100 12.73 8.21 11.14
CA LEU A 100 11.28 8.05 11.13
C LEU A 100 10.76 8.49 9.75
N LEU A 101 10.26 7.53 9.00
CA LEU A 101 9.79 7.73 7.62
C LEU A 101 8.28 7.95 7.57
N TYR A 102 7.55 7.43 8.55
CA TYR A 102 6.10 7.57 8.70
C TYR A 102 5.70 7.35 10.15
N ALA A 103 4.67 8.05 10.61
CA ALA A 103 3.95 7.78 11.85
C ALA A 103 2.47 8.05 11.59
N ASN A 104 1.60 7.13 12.00
CA ASN A 104 0.16 7.36 11.94
C ASN A 104 -0.30 8.32 13.05
N ARG A 105 -1.53 8.80 12.94
CA ARG A 105 -2.17 9.69 13.91
C ARG A 105 -2.00 9.24 15.37
N ALA A 106 -2.21 7.95 15.66
CA ALA A 106 -2.06 7.43 17.03
C ALA A 106 -0.62 7.53 17.55
N ALA A 107 0.38 7.25 16.72
CA ALA A 107 1.79 7.43 17.07
C ALA A 107 2.15 8.91 17.24
N GLU A 108 1.63 9.79 16.39
CA GLU A 108 1.85 11.23 16.52
C GLU A 108 1.23 11.82 17.79
N GLN A 109 0.01 11.40 18.15
CA GLN A 109 -0.65 11.82 19.39
C GLN A 109 0.16 11.39 20.60
N TYR A 110 0.60 10.13 20.65
CA TYR A 110 1.46 9.63 21.70
C TYR A 110 2.75 10.45 21.85
N ALA A 111 3.40 10.83 20.73
CA ALA A 111 4.58 11.68 20.79
C ALA A 111 4.28 13.05 21.42
N VAL A 112 3.15 13.67 21.09
CA VAL A 112 2.74 14.96 21.66
C VAL A 112 2.44 14.83 23.16
N GLU A 113 1.68 13.81 23.54
CA GLU A 113 1.34 13.53 24.93
C GLU A 113 2.58 13.25 25.78
N ASN A 114 3.51 12.44 25.26
CA ASN A 114 4.74 12.10 25.97
C ASN A 114 5.72 13.29 26.08
N LEU A 115 5.73 14.20 25.12
CA LEU A 115 6.52 15.43 25.27
C LEU A 115 5.91 16.39 26.30
N ALA A 116 4.58 16.46 26.34
CA ALA A 116 3.87 17.27 27.34
C ALA A 116 4.13 16.78 28.77
N THR A 117 4.19 15.47 29.01
CA THR A 117 4.56 14.90 30.33
C THR A 117 6.00 15.23 30.73
N LEU A 118 6.88 15.44 29.76
CA LEU A 118 8.26 15.89 29.96
C LEU A 118 8.40 17.42 30.07
N GLY A 119 7.30 18.18 29.98
CA GLY A 119 7.30 19.64 30.06
C GLY A 119 7.85 20.35 28.82
N ILE A 120 7.90 19.67 27.67
CA ILE A 120 8.43 20.19 26.41
C ILE A 120 7.29 20.73 25.55
N ASP A 121 7.40 21.97 25.05
CA ASP A 121 6.40 22.56 24.16
C ASP A 121 6.42 21.84 22.80
N ALA A 122 5.25 21.43 22.31
CA ALA A 122 5.05 20.83 21.00
C ALA A 122 5.54 21.73 19.83
N LYS A 123 5.72 23.04 20.04
CA LYS A 123 6.35 23.94 19.06
C LYS A 123 7.84 23.64 18.85
N GLU A 124 8.56 23.18 19.87
CA GLU A 124 9.97 22.79 19.74
C GLU A 124 10.13 21.56 18.83
N ARG A 125 9.11 20.70 18.78
CA ARG A 125 9.03 19.55 17.87
C ARG A 125 8.91 19.93 16.39
N LYS A 126 8.28 21.07 16.06
CA LYS A 126 8.13 21.56 14.68
C LYS A 126 9.45 22.04 14.06
N LEU A 127 10.48 22.27 14.87
CA LEU A 127 11.80 22.72 14.42
C LEU A 127 12.69 21.59 13.91
N ILE A 128 12.28 20.32 14.10
CA ILE A 128 13.01 19.17 13.60
C ILE A 128 12.69 18.99 12.12
N ASN A 129 13.69 19.21 11.25
CA ASN A 129 13.60 18.92 9.83
C ASN A 129 13.09 17.49 9.61
N GLU A 130 12.15 17.30 8.67
CA GLU A 130 11.57 15.98 8.37
C GLU A 130 12.62 14.93 8.01
N SER A 131 13.71 15.34 7.36
CA SER A 131 14.85 14.48 7.03
C SER A 131 15.69 14.04 8.23
N ASP A 132 15.60 14.72 9.38
CA ASP A 132 16.44 14.48 10.57
C ASP A 132 15.65 13.88 11.75
N LYS A 133 14.35 13.60 11.56
CA LYS A 133 13.50 13.00 12.60
C LYS A 133 13.93 11.56 12.88
N ARG A 134 14.73 11.33 13.92
CA ARG A 134 14.99 9.97 14.45
C ARG A 134 13.90 9.59 15.44
N CYS A 135 13.50 8.31 15.46
CA CYS A 135 12.37 7.87 16.28
C CYS A 135 12.54 8.17 17.79
N PHE A 136 13.74 7.94 18.34
CA PHE A 136 14.03 8.19 19.74
C PHE A 136 14.02 9.68 20.11
N HIS A 137 14.32 10.55 19.15
CA HIS A 137 14.20 11.99 19.33
C HIS A 137 12.74 12.43 19.22
N TYR A 138 12.04 11.94 18.21
CA TYR A 138 10.65 12.30 17.92
C TYR A 138 9.65 11.83 18.99
N PHE A 139 9.82 10.62 19.54
CA PHE A 139 8.90 10.04 20.53
C PHE A 139 9.32 10.27 21.98
N ALA A 140 10.61 10.44 22.26
CA ALA A 140 11.13 10.45 23.64
C ALA A 140 12.08 11.63 23.94
N ASN A 141 12.27 12.57 23.01
CA ASN A 141 13.24 13.66 23.10
C ASN A 141 14.67 13.22 23.50
N LYS A 142 15.08 12.02 23.07
CA LYS A 142 16.43 11.50 23.33
C LYS A 142 17.37 11.84 22.19
N GLN A 143 18.68 11.83 22.47
CA GLN A 143 19.74 12.00 21.47
C GLN A 143 20.32 10.65 20.98
N THR A 144 20.01 9.58 21.69
CA THR A 144 20.45 8.21 21.38
C THR A 144 19.27 7.24 21.38
N PRO A 145 19.37 6.09 20.70
CA PRO A 145 18.37 5.03 20.76
C PRO A 145 18.00 4.65 22.21
N CYS A 146 16.74 4.29 22.42
CA CYS A 146 16.25 3.86 23.72
C CYS A 146 16.93 2.56 24.16
N SER A 147 17.18 2.39 25.46
CA SER A 147 17.73 1.14 26.01
C SER A 147 16.83 -0.08 25.75
N PHE A 148 15.52 0.15 25.72
CA PHE A 148 14.48 -0.84 25.39
C PHE A 148 14.14 -0.88 23.88
N CYS A 149 15.04 -0.40 23.01
CA CYS A 149 14.73 -0.31 21.58
C CYS A 149 14.45 -1.70 21.00
N PRO A 150 13.28 -1.91 20.36
CA PRO A 150 12.90 -3.22 19.82
C PRO A 150 13.83 -3.70 18.70
N LEU A 151 14.52 -2.77 18.01
CA LEU A 151 15.45 -3.12 16.93
C LEU A 151 16.65 -3.96 17.40
N PHE A 152 17.04 -3.91 18.68
CA PHE A 152 18.14 -4.74 19.19
C PHE A 152 17.80 -6.23 19.14
N GLU A 153 16.53 -6.59 19.34
CA GLU A 153 16.07 -7.98 19.34
C GLU A 153 15.51 -8.44 18.01
N ILE A 154 14.97 -7.53 17.20
CA ILE A 154 14.26 -7.86 15.95
C ILE A 154 15.22 -7.96 14.76
N ASN A 155 16.44 -7.40 14.89
CA ASN A 155 17.38 -7.30 13.79
C ASN A 155 17.55 -8.65 13.06
N GLN A 156 17.53 -8.58 11.72
CA GLN A 156 17.67 -9.70 10.78
C GLN A 156 16.46 -10.64 10.61
N GLN A 157 15.34 -10.43 11.30
CA GLN A 157 14.11 -11.20 11.07
C GLN A 157 13.13 -10.43 10.17
N GLU A 158 12.52 -11.13 9.21
CA GLU A 158 11.52 -10.54 8.30
C GLU A 158 10.25 -10.12 9.05
N TYR A 159 9.87 -10.86 10.07
CA TYR A 159 8.75 -10.56 10.94
C TYR A 159 9.03 -11.08 12.35
N LYS A 160 8.76 -10.27 13.37
CA LYS A 160 8.90 -10.67 14.78
C LYS A 160 7.85 -9.97 15.65
N ILE A 161 7.37 -10.68 16.66
CA ILE A 161 6.56 -10.13 17.74
C ILE A 161 7.39 -10.22 19.02
N ILE A 162 7.53 -9.10 19.74
CA ILE A 162 8.16 -9.05 21.05
C ILE A 162 7.31 -8.19 22.00
N THR A 163 7.55 -8.32 23.29
CA THR A 163 6.99 -7.43 24.31
C THR A 163 8.13 -6.64 24.92
N ILE A 164 7.98 -5.32 24.97
CA ILE A 164 8.93 -4.43 25.65
C ILE A 164 8.24 -3.76 26.83
N SER A 165 9.00 -3.54 27.90
CA SER A 165 8.60 -2.62 28.96
C SER A 165 9.20 -1.25 28.65
N ILE A 166 8.41 -0.19 28.78
CA ILE A 166 8.87 1.20 28.71
C ILE A 166 8.89 1.72 30.15
N PRO A 167 10.07 1.71 30.82
CA PRO A 167 10.16 2.03 32.24
C PRO A 167 9.65 3.43 32.58
N GLU A 168 9.92 4.40 31.71
CA GLU A 168 9.52 5.80 31.90
C GLU A 168 8.01 6.01 31.92
N GLU A 169 7.25 5.07 31.36
CA GLU A 169 5.79 5.13 31.28
C GLU A 169 5.11 4.11 32.21
N GLY A 170 5.87 3.17 32.79
CA GLY A 170 5.31 2.03 33.50
C GLY A 170 4.43 1.14 32.62
N LYS A 171 4.67 1.12 31.30
CA LYS A 171 3.83 0.44 30.32
C LYS A 171 4.49 -0.80 29.74
N CYS A 172 3.67 -1.80 29.45
CA CYS A 172 4.05 -2.99 28.69
C CYS A 172 3.46 -2.89 27.28
N ILE A 173 4.32 -2.94 26.27
CA ILE A 173 3.94 -2.74 24.87
C ILE A 173 4.26 -3.99 24.07
N LYS A 174 3.25 -4.53 23.39
CA LYS A 174 3.47 -5.53 22.33
C LYS A 174 3.92 -4.82 21.07
N VAL A 175 5.05 -5.25 20.53
CA VAL A 175 5.62 -4.77 19.27
C VAL A 175 5.52 -5.88 18.24
N GLN A 176 4.80 -5.63 17.15
CA GLN A 176 4.89 -6.44 15.94
C GLN A 176 5.71 -5.65 14.92
N ALA A 177 6.83 -6.22 14.49
CA ALA A 177 7.71 -5.58 13.53
C ALA A 177 7.81 -6.42 12.27
N LYS A 178 7.67 -5.75 11.12
CA LYS A 178 7.88 -6.35 9.81
C LYS A 178 9.00 -5.61 9.10
N GLN A 179 10.04 -6.33 8.69
CA GLN A 179 11.07 -5.80 7.82
C GLN A 179 10.53 -5.65 6.39
N SER A 180 10.92 -4.58 5.72
CA SER A 180 10.60 -4.34 4.32
C SER A 180 11.72 -3.57 3.63
N GLU A 181 11.58 -3.33 2.34
CA GLU A 181 12.48 -2.49 1.56
C GLU A 181 11.68 -1.35 0.92
N MET A 182 12.17 -0.13 1.08
CA MET A 182 11.58 1.07 0.49
C MET A 182 12.65 1.87 -0.23
N LYS A 183 12.56 1.93 -1.57
CA LYS A 183 13.52 2.63 -2.44
C LYS A 183 14.99 2.21 -2.16
N GLY A 184 15.23 0.90 -2.00
CA GLY A 184 16.55 0.36 -1.68
C GLY A 184 17.01 0.56 -0.23
N ARG A 185 16.15 1.10 0.65
CA ARG A 185 16.42 1.23 2.09
C ARG A 185 15.72 0.12 2.85
N LYS A 186 16.44 -0.52 3.75
CA LYS A 186 15.85 -1.50 4.68
C LYS A 186 15.10 -0.74 5.77
N VAL A 187 13.83 -1.06 5.92
CA VAL A 187 12.93 -0.40 6.86
C VAL A 187 12.20 -1.41 7.73
N TYR A 188 11.75 -0.96 8.90
CA TYR A 188 10.88 -1.72 9.79
C TYR A 188 9.54 -1.00 9.93
N ILE A 189 8.46 -1.71 9.64
CA ILE A 189 7.09 -1.30 9.91
C ILE A 189 6.74 -1.82 11.31
N MET A 190 6.45 -0.90 12.23
CA MET A 190 6.28 -1.17 13.64
C MET A 190 4.82 -0.94 14.03
N TYR A 191 4.20 -1.96 14.65
CA TYR A 191 2.87 -1.90 15.22
C TYR A 191 3.00 -2.06 16.74
N LEU A 192 2.60 -1.03 17.49
CA LEU A 192 2.71 -0.99 18.94
C LEU A 192 1.31 -0.97 19.55
N THR A 193 1.05 -1.95 20.41
CA THR A 193 -0.19 -2.08 21.18
C THR A 193 0.16 -2.00 22.67
N ASP A 194 -0.53 -1.11 23.39
CA ASP A 194 -0.45 -1.07 24.85
C ASP A 194 -1.19 -2.28 25.43
N ILE A 195 -0.48 -3.12 26.15
CA ILE A 195 -1.01 -4.33 26.78
C ILE A 195 -0.92 -4.25 28.31
N SER A 196 -0.67 -3.07 28.88
CA SER A 196 -0.44 -2.91 30.32
C SER A 196 -1.60 -3.39 31.19
N ASN A 197 -2.83 -3.35 30.66
CA ASN A 197 -4.04 -3.82 31.34
C ASN A 197 -4.50 -5.22 30.87
N HIS A 198 -3.74 -5.84 29.97
CA HIS A 198 -3.99 -7.19 29.46
C HIS A 198 -2.94 -8.11 30.06
N GLU A 199 -3.17 -8.54 31.30
CA GLU A 199 -2.58 -9.80 31.77
C GLU A 199 -3.11 -10.90 30.82
N GLU A 200 -2.20 -11.55 30.10
CA GLU A 200 -2.51 -12.79 29.40
C GLU A 200 -3.01 -13.80 30.44
N LYS A 201 -4.31 -14.06 30.45
CA LYS A 201 -4.89 -15.26 31.07
C LYS A 201 -4.61 -16.48 30.22
#